data_AF-A0AAW0G4A4-F1
#
_entry.id   AF-A0AAW0G4A4-F1
#
_cell.length_a   1.000
_cell.length_b   1.000
_cell.length_c   1.000
_cell.angle_alpha   90.00
_cell.angle_beta   90.00
_cell.angle_gamma   90.00
#
_symmetry.space_group_name_H-M   'P 1'
#
loop_
_entity.id
_entity.type
_entity.pdbx_description
1 polymer ?
#
loop_
_entity_poly.entity_id
_entity_poly.type
_entity_poly.pdbx_seq_one_letter_code
_entity_poly.pdbx_strand_id
1 'polypeptide(L)'
;MKIILLLVTSVTLATSLESQAPEWTFTLKGNSGIVALESIIVSPTLALFFDRASDDPLQINNHSAWGALWDLQTSQVTPLDVTTNGFCASGGLISNGSMVSVGGFQKGFPGNPTIEDGTMGLRIFESCNDPAGVGCTIFEDPSKLHLAERRYYPSSIRIPDGTST
;
A
#
# COMPACT_ATOMS: atom_id res chain seq x y z
N MET A 1 1.55 87.14 8.69
CA MET A 1 1.07 86.13 7.73
C MET A 1 2.17 85.10 7.55
N LYS A 2 2.09 83.94 8.21
CA LYS A 2 3.10 82.86 8.17
C LYS A 2 2.47 81.67 7.45
N ILE A 3 2.99 81.32 6.29
CA ILE A 3 2.56 80.15 5.50
C ILE A 3 3.44 78.97 5.94
N ILE A 4 2.79 77.93 6.48
CA ILE A 4 3.44 76.68 6.85
C ILE A 4 3.26 75.73 5.66
N LEU A 5 4.36 75.35 5.02
CA LEU A 5 4.38 74.39 3.93
C LEU A 5 4.42 72.97 4.52
N LEU A 6 3.38 72.17 4.32
CA LEU A 6 3.36 70.74 4.65
C LEU A 6 3.88 69.95 3.45
N LEU A 7 5.04 69.31 3.60
CA LEU A 7 5.60 68.38 2.63
C LEU A 7 4.92 67.01 2.81
N VAL A 8 4.22 66.53 1.77
CA VAL A 8 3.64 65.18 1.74
C VAL A 8 4.61 64.27 1.00
N THR A 9 5.29 63.37 1.71
CA THR A 9 6.12 62.32 1.11
C THR A 9 5.27 61.10 0.78
N SER A 10 5.05 60.83 -0.50
CA SER A 10 4.39 59.60 -0.97
C SER A 10 5.37 58.43 -0.88
N VAL A 11 5.06 57.44 -0.05
CA VAL A 11 5.80 56.16 0.01
C VAL A 11 5.12 55.19 -0.96
N THR A 12 5.78 54.86 -2.07
CA THR A 12 5.35 53.78 -2.97
C THR A 12 5.86 52.44 -2.42
N LEU A 13 4.95 51.60 -1.90
CA LEU A 13 5.26 50.20 -1.60
C LEU A 13 5.44 49.45 -2.94
N ALA A 14 6.66 49.04 -3.24
CA ALA A 14 6.92 48.06 -4.29
C ALA A 14 6.51 46.67 -3.77
N THR A 15 5.37 46.15 -4.21
CA THR A 15 5.02 44.75 -3.99
C THR A 15 5.87 43.88 -4.92
N SER A 16 6.82 43.14 -4.35
CA SER A 16 7.52 42.06 -5.07
C SER A 16 6.51 40.96 -5.40
N LEU A 17 6.37 40.64 -6.69
CA LEU A 17 5.72 39.41 -7.12
C LEU A 17 6.71 38.27 -6.92
N GLU A 18 6.80 37.76 -5.71
CA GLU A 18 7.49 36.49 -5.47
C GLU A 18 6.68 35.37 -6.12
N SER A 19 7.27 34.75 -7.14
CA SER A 19 6.78 33.49 -7.71
C SER A 19 6.86 32.43 -6.62
N GLN A 20 5.76 32.22 -5.91
CA GLN A 20 5.67 31.20 -4.87
C GLN A 20 5.97 29.84 -5.51
N ALA A 21 7.09 29.24 -5.09
CA ALA A 21 7.44 27.89 -5.50
C ALA A 21 6.26 26.95 -5.17
N PRO A 22 5.99 25.92 -6.00
CA PRO A 22 4.88 25.01 -5.73
C PRO A 22 5.00 24.45 -4.31
N GLU A 23 3.98 24.70 -3.50
CA GLU A 23 3.91 24.27 -2.11
C GLU A 23 3.46 22.80 -2.07
N TRP A 24 4.28 21.95 -1.43
CA TRP A 24 3.91 20.56 -1.19
C TRP A 24 2.83 20.51 -0.11
N THR A 25 1.71 19.86 -0.41
CA THR A 25 0.62 19.66 0.54
C THR A 25 0.31 18.18 0.70
N PHE A 26 -0.01 17.77 1.92
CA PHE A 26 -0.57 16.45 2.19
C PHE A 26 -2.09 16.51 2.09
N THR A 27 -2.67 15.72 1.20
CA THR A 27 -4.12 15.58 1.09
C THR A 27 -4.52 14.21 1.62
N LEU A 28 -5.27 14.17 2.72
CA LEU A 28 -5.88 12.95 3.20
C LEU A 28 -6.99 12.53 2.23
N LYS A 29 -6.91 11.31 1.69
CA LYS A 29 -7.83 10.82 0.66
C LYS A 29 -8.93 9.89 1.20
N GLY A 30 -8.63 9.11 2.23
CA GLY A 30 -9.57 8.17 2.83
C GLY A 30 -8.89 7.24 3.83
N ASN A 31 -9.54 6.10 4.10
CA ASN A 31 -9.07 5.09 5.04
C ASN A 31 -9.12 3.71 4.36
N SER A 32 -8.00 2.99 4.35
CA SER A 32 -7.88 1.62 3.79
C SER A 32 -8.63 0.57 4.61
N GLY A 33 -8.94 0.85 5.88
CA GLY A 33 -9.54 -0.10 6.81
C GLY A 33 -8.62 -1.26 7.24
N ILE A 34 -7.36 -1.24 6.77
CA ILE A 34 -6.25 -2.12 7.19
C ILE A 34 -5.01 -1.27 7.47
N VAL A 35 -4.05 -1.80 8.22
CA VAL A 35 -2.71 -1.22 8.36
C VAL A 35 -1.85 -1.67 7.17
N ALA A 36 -1.64 -0.77 6.21
CA ALA A 36 -0.83 -1.04 5.02
C ALA A 36 0.68 -1.11 5.36
N LEU A 37 1.12 -2.25 5.90
CA LEU A 37 2.50 -2.51 6.29
C LEU A 37 3.41 -2.78 5.09
N GLU A 38 2.85 -3.41 4.05
CA GLU A 38 3.52 -3.64 2.77
C GLU A 38 2.66 -3.02 1.66
N SER A 39 3.30 -2.33 0.72
CA SER A 39 2.58 -1.67 -0.38
C SER A 39 3.35 -1.78 -1.69
N ILE A 40 2.61 -1.99 -2.79
CA ILE A 40 3.17 -2.04 -4.13
C ILE A 40 2.13 -1.63 -5.17
N ILE A 41 2.55 -0.91 -6.20
CA ILE A 41 1.69 -0.53 -7.32
C ILE A 41 1.61 -1.71 -8.29
N VAL A 42 0.41 -2.25 -8.49
CA VAL A 42 0.17 -3.45 -9.31
C VAL A 42 -0.53 -3.15 -10.63
N SER A 43 -1.05 -1.93 -10.79
CA SER A 43 -1.60 -1.42 -12.04
C SER A 43 -1.52 0.12 -12.07
N PRO A 44 -1.84 0.78 -13.21
CA PRO A 44 -1.92 2.24 -13.25
C PRO A 44 -2.92 2.87 -12.27
N THR A 45 -3.87 2.09 -11.76
CA THR A 45 -4.95 2.56 -10.88
C THR A 45 -4.93 1.91 -9.50
N LEU A 46 -4.20 0.82 -9.29
CA LEU A 46 -4.29 0.02 -8.07
C LEU A 46 -2.95 -0.05 -7.32
N ALA A 47 -3.01 0.29 -6.04
CA ALA A 47 -2.01 -0.13 -5.07
C ALA A 47 -2.52 -1.37 -4.31
N LEU A 48 -1.67 -2.37 -4.18
CA LEU A 48 -1.91 -3.54 -3.34
C LEU A 48 -1.23 -3.35 -2.00
N PHE A 49 -2.00 -3.60 -0.93
CA PHE A 49 -1.55 -3.52 0.45
C PHE A 49 -1.68 -4.87 1.14
N PHE A 50 -0.70 -5.18 1.99
CA PHE A 50 -0.82 -6.24 2.99
C PHE A 50 -0.75 -5.68 4.40
N ASP A 51 -1.48 -6.35 5.27
CA ASP A 51 -1.48 -6.14 6.71
C ASP A 51 -0.82 -7.33 7.42
N ARG A 52 -0.51 -7.15 8.70
CA ARG A 52 -0.45 -8.26 9.65
C ARG A 52 -1.87 -8.78 9.87
N ALA A 53 -1.99 -9.98 10.42
CA ALA A 53 -3.28 -10.59 10.69
C ALA A 53 -4.05 -9.97 11.88
N SER A 54 -4.14 -8.63 11.99
CA SER A 54 -4.88 -7.92 13.06
C SER A 54 -6.38 -7.84 12.81
N ASP A 55 -7.11 -7.54 13.89
CA ASP A 55 -8.57 -7.37 13.91
C ASP A 55 -8.93 -5.95 13.45
N ASP A 56 -8.63 -5.66 12.18
CA ASP A 56 -8.82 -4.34 11.57
C ASP A 56 -10.22 -4.18 10.94
N PRO A 57 -10.72 -2.94 10.76
CA PRO A 57 -12.13 -2.68 10.40
C PRO A 57 -12.57 -3.17 9.02
N LEU A 58 -11.67 -3.33 8.05
CA LEU A 58 -12.03 -3.85 6.73
C LEU A 58 -12.34 -5.34 6.85
N GLN A 59 -13.52 -5.76 6.40
CA GLN A 59 -14.02 -7.13 6.57
C GLN A 59 -14.17 -7.84 5.23
N ILE A 60 -13.90 -9.15 5.21
CA ILE A 60 -14.16 -10.08 4.11
C ILE A 60 -14.51 -11.43 4.70
N ASN A 61 -15.47 -12.15 4.11
CA ASN A 61 -15.83 -13.52 4.52
C ASN A 61 -16.03 -13.71 6.05
N ASN A 62 -16.55 -12.69 6.74
CA ASN A 62 -16.78 -12.67 8.20
C ASN A 62 -15.49 -12.72 9.06
N HIS A 63 -14.39 -12.18 8.56
CA HIS A 63 -13.17 -11.87 9.32
C HIS A 63 -12.52 -10.57 8.78
N SER A 64 -11.53 -10.05 9.51
CA SER A 64 -10.73 -8.92 9.01
C SER A 64 -9.96 -9.30 7.75
N ALA A 65 -9.99 -8.41 6.76
CA ALA A 65 -9.17 -8.53 5.57
C ALA A 65 -7.71 -8.20 5.92
N TRP A 66 -6.77 -9.02 5.47
CA TRP A 66 -5.33 -8.79 5.66
C TRP A 66 -4.61 -8.44 4.36
N GLY A 67 -5.38 -8.26 3.29
CA GLY A 67 -4.96 -7.63 2.05
C GLY A 67 -6.04 -6.67 1.56
N ALA A 68 -5.63 -5.64 0.83
CA ALA A 68 -6.56 -4.73 0.20
C ALA A 68 -5.99 -4.16 -1.10
N LEU A 69 -6.87 -3.91 -2.08
CA LEU A 69 -6.58 -3.03 -3.19
C LEU A 69 -7.09 -1.63 -2.86
N TRP A 70 -6.25 -0.65 -3.14
CA TRP A 70 -6.59 0.76 -3.07
C TRP A 70 -6.61 1.35 -4.48
N ASP A 71 -7.75 1.91 -4.87
CA ASP A 71 -7.89 2.66 -6.10
C ASP A 71 -7.28 4.06 -5.94
N LEU A 72 -6.20 4.31 -6.66
CA LEU A 72 -5.42 5.55 -6.66
C LEU A 72 -6.21 6.74 -7.23
N GLN A 73 -7.22 6.50 -8.05
CA GLN A 73 -8.05 7.53 -8.68
C GLN A 73 -9.24 7.90 -7.79
N THR A 74 -9.92 6.89 -7.25
CA THR A 74 -11.19 7.08 -6.53
C THR A 74 -11.05 7.01 -5.02
N SER A 75 -9.89 6.57 -4.50
CA SER A 75 -9.65 6.35 -3.08
C SER A 75 -10.60 5.33 -2.45
N GLN A 76 -11.11 4.40 -3.27
CA GLN A 76 -11.94 3.28 -2.85
C GLN A 76 -11.08 2.07 -2.49
N VAL A 77 -11.63 1.20 -1.64
CA VAL A 77 -10.94 0.02 -1.12
C VAL A 77 -11.70 -1.24 -1.52
N THR A 78 -10.97 -2.22 -2.02
CA THR A 78 -11.48 -3.58 -2.26
C THR A 78 -10.73 -4.55 -1.33
N PRO A 79 -11.41 -5.26 -0.43
CA PRO A 79 -10.76 -6.23 0.44
C PRO A 79 -10.27 -7.44 -0.36
N LEU A 80 -9.15 -8.03 0.06
CA LEU A 80 -8.60 -9.27 -0.47
C LEU A 80 -8.53 -10.32 0.63
N ASP A 81 -8.88 -11.55 0.27
CA ASP A 81 -8.83 -12.68 1.18
C ASP A 81 -7.42 -13.30 1.15
N VAL A 82 -6.72 -13.22 2.27
CA VAL A 82 -5.33 -13.66 2.46
C VAL A 82 -5.35 -14.81 3.45
N THR A 83 -4.71 -15.94 3.12
CA THR A 83 -4.84 -17.16 3.93
C THR A 83 -3.78 -17.24 5.03
N THR A 84 -2.55 -16.84 4.70
CA THR A 84 -1.37 -17.01 5.56
C THR A 84 -0.86 -15.69 6.11
N ASN A 85 -0.29 -15.66 7.32
CA ASN A 85 0.12 -14.41 7.99
C ASN A 85 1.27 -13.68 7.26
N GLY A 86 0.96 -12.61 6.54
CA GLY A 86 1.91 -11.83 5.73
C GLY A 86 2.92 -11.00 6.53
N PHE A 87 2.76 -10.87 7.84
CA PHE A 87 3.58 -9.95 8.63
C PHE A 87 5.09 -10.25 8.50
N CYS A 88 5.86 -9.24 8.09
CA CYS A 88 7.30 -9.33 7.84
C CYS A 88 7.68 -10.31 6.73
N ALA A 89 6.83 -10.41 5.71
CA ALA A 89 7.17 -11.00 4.43
C ALA A 89 8.07 -10.05 3.62
N SER A 90 8.47 -10.50 2.44
CA SER A 90 9.10 -9.69 1.41
C SER A 90 8.49 -10.03 0.07
N GLY A 91 8.64 -9.18 -0.93
CA GLY A 91 8.08 -9.45 -2.23
C GLY A 91 8.40 -8.42 -3.29
N GLY A 92 7.88 -8.65 -4.48
CA GLY A 92 8.03 -7.74 -5.61
C GLY A 92 7.34 -8.24 -6.87
N LEU A 93 7.50 -7.49 -7.96
CA LEU A 93 6.99 -7.86 -9.28
C LEU A 93 7.98 -8.79 -10.00
N ILE A 94 7.48 -9.90 -10.53
CA ILE A 94 8.22 -10.80 -11.42
C ILE A 94 7.95 -10.47 -12.90
N SER A 95 8.69 -11.08 -13.84
CA SER A 95 8.70 -10.63 -15.25
C SER A 95 7.37 -10.78 -16.00
N ASN A 96 6.45 -11.62 -15.53
CA ASN A 96 5.10 -11.69 -16.12
C ASN A 96 4.15 -10.61 -15.58
N GLY A 97 4.63 -9.71 -14.70
CA GLY A 97 3.84 -8.64 -14.10
C GLY A 97 3.10 -9.03 -12.83
N SER A 98 3.12 -10.31 -12.44
CA SER A 98 2.55 -10.74 -11.17
C SER A 98 3.38 -10.22 -9.99
N MET A 99 2.71 -9.89 -8.90
CA MET A 99 3.34 -9.60 -7.62
C MET A 99 3.43 -10.89 -6.81
N VAL A 100 4.60 -11.14 -6.21
CA VAL A 100 4.81 -12.25 -5.28
C VAL A 100 5.18 -11.72 -3.90
N SER A 101 4.56 -12.26 -2.85
CA SER A 101 4.94 -12.07 -1.44
C SER A 101 5.35 -13.41 -0.85
N VAL A 102 6.49 -13.44 -0.16
CA VAL A 102 7.19 -14.63 0.31
C VAL A 102 7.51 -14.53 1.79
N GLY A 103 7.28 -15.64 2.51
CA GLY A 103 7.48 -15.72 3.96
C GLY A 103 6.43 -14.96 4.74
N GLY A 104 6.77 -14.62 5.98
CA GLY A 104 5.85 -13.96 6.89
C GLY A 104 6.02 -14.47 8.32
N PHE A 105 4.99 -14.32 9.13
CA PHE A 105 5.05 -14.68 10.55
C PHE A 105 4.31 -15.99 10.82
N GLN A 106 4.61 -16.58 11.98
CA GLN A 106 3.94 -17.79 12.42
C GLN A 106 2.43 -17.59 12.57
N LYS A 107 1.70 -18.71 12.62
CA LYS A 107 0.25 -18.72 12.82
C LYS A 107 -0.16 -18.02 14.12
N GLY A 108 -1.40 -17.56 14.14
CA GLY A 108 -2.05 -17.01 15.32
C GLY A 108 -1.68 -15.55 15.58
N PHE A 109 -2.70 -14.70 15.53
CA PHE A 109 -2.61 -13.31 15.95
C PHE A 109 -3.75 -13.01 16.93
N PRO A 110 -3.56 -12.18 17.97
CA PRO A 110 -4.65 -11.78 18.85
C PRO A 110 -5.82 -11.18 18.05
N GLY A 111 -7.00 -11.80 18.12
CA GLY A 111 -8.19 -11.42 17.34
C GLY A 111 -8.44 -12.30 16.11
N ASN A 112 -7.41 -12.95 15.57
CA ASN A 112 -7.52 -13.79 14.37
C ASN A 112 -6.80 -15.13 14.56
N PRO A 113 -7.40 -16.08 15.30
CA PRO A 113 -6.78 -17.38 15.56
C PRO A 113 -6.80 -18.32 14.34
N THR A 114 -7.59 -18.01 13.31
CA THR A 114 -7.75 -18.83 12.10
C THR A 114 -6.68 -18.59 11.04
N ILE A 115 -5.88 -17.51 11.16
CA ILE A 115 -4.80 -17.23 10.21
C ILE A 115 -3.78 -18.38 10.18
N GLU A 116 -3.41 -18.80 8.98
CA GLU A 116 -2.43 -19.85 8.78
C GLU A 116 -0.98 -19.36 8.93
N ASP A 117 -0.05 -20.31 9.08
CA ASP A 117 1.37 -20.03 9.23
C ASP A 117 1.94 -19.41 7.94
N GLY A 118 2.42 -18.17 8.04
CA GLY A 118 3.01 -17.44 6.92
C GLY A 118 4.51 -17.66 6.75
N THR A 119 5.21 -18.36 7.64
CA THR A 119 6.67 -18.51 7.53
C THR A 119 7.12 -19.20 6.25
N MET A 120 6.26 -20.00 5.61
CA MET A 120 6.50 -20.57 4.26
C MET A 120 5.52 -20.02 3.21
N GLY A 121 4.81 -18.95 3.54
CA GLY A 121 3.78 -18.37 2.68
C GLY A 121 4.32 -17.98 1.31
N LEU A 122 3.53 -18.29 0.28
CA LEU A 122 3.71 -17.78 -1.07
C LEU A 122 2.36 -17.23 -1.54
N ARG A 123 2.31 -15.92 -1.74
CA ARG A 123 1.10 -15.19 -2.13
C ARG A 123 1.35 -14.59 -3.50
N ILE A 124 0.47 -14.87 -4.45
CA ILE A 124 0.62 -14.42 -5.84
C ILE A 124 -0.59 -13.57 -6.19
N PHE A 125 -0.34 -12.30 -6.52
CA PHE A 125 -1.34 -11.44 -7.14
C PHE A 125 -1.03 -11.33 -8.62
N GLU A 126 -1.93 -11.86 -9.44
CA GLU A 126 -1.88 -11.63 -10.88
C GLU A 126 -2.71 -10.39 -11.21
N SER A 127 -2.22 -9.57 -12.15
CA SER A 127 -2.94 -8.38 -12.57
C SER A 127 -4.30 -8.79 -13.14
N CYS A 128 -5.36 -8.27 -12.55
CA CYS A 128 -6.72 -8.42 -13.04
C CYS A 128 -7.03 -7.30 -14.06
N ASN A 129 -7.89 -7.61 -15.04
CA ASN A 129 -8.23 -6.68 -16.11
C ASN A 129 -9.18 -5.55 -15.68
N ASP A 130 -9.60 -5.52 -14.41
CA ASP A 130 -10.54 -4.53 -13.89
C ASP A 130 -9.79 -3.36 -13.21
N PRO A 131 -9.97 -2.11 -13.68
CA PRO A 131 -9.24 -0.96 -13.14
C PRO A 131 -9.66 -0.59 -11.71
N ALA A 132 -10.83 -1.03 -11.23
CA ALA A 132 -11.31 -0.82 -9.87
C ALA A 132 -11.02 -2.01 -8.94
N GLY A 133 -10.36 -3.05 -9.45
CA GLY A 133 -10.00 -4.22 -8.64
C GLY A 133 -11.16 -5.22 -8.44
N VAL A 134 -12.26 -5.11 -9.19
CA VAL A 134 -13.42 -5.99 -9.01
C VAL A 134 -13.09 -7.42 -9.46
N GLY A 135 -13.27 -8.38 -8.55
CA GLY A 135 -13.02 -9.80 -8.81
C GLY A 135 -11.55 -10.20 -8.79
N CYS A 136 -10.65 -9.29 -8.41
CA CYS A 136 -9.24 -9.60 -8.23
C CYS A 136 -9.05 -10.38 -6.92
N THR A 137 -8.15 -11.35 -6.94
CA THR A 137 -7.87 -12.21 -5.79
C THR A 137 -6.38 -12.40 -5.63
N ILE A 138 -6.00 -12.92 -4.47
CA ILE A 138 -4.66 -13.41 -4.21
C ILE A 138 -4.72 -14.93 -4.26
N PHE A 139 -3.80 -15.53 -5.00
CA PHE A 139 -3.63 -16.96 -5.01
C PHE A 139 -2.69 -17.39 -3.88
N GLU A 140 -3.18 -18.29 -3.03
CA GLU A 140 -2.45 -18.98 -1.98
C GLU A 140 -2.94 -20.43 -1.90
N ASP A 141 -2.01 -21.39 -1.86
CA ASP A 141 -2.30 -22.79 -1.50
C ASP A 141 -1.18 -23.30 -0.59
N PRO A 142 -1.18 -22.96 0.71
CA PRO A 142 -0.10 -23.33 1.62
C PRO A 142 0.08 -24.85 1.79
N SER A 143 -0.88 -25.66 1.33
CA SER A 143 -0.79 -27.13 1.36
C SER A 143 -0.02 -27.73 0.17
N LYS A 144 0.04 -27.03 -0.98
CA LYS A 144 0.67 -27.52 -2.22
C LYS A 144 1.75 -26.61 -2.77
N LEU A 145 1.64 -25.30 -2.55
CA LEU A 145 2.53 -24.29 -3.08
C LEU A 145 2.97 -23.36 -1.96
N HIS A 146 4.19 -23.61 -1.46
CA HIS A 146 4.81 -22.89 -0.37
C HIS A 146 6.33 -22.85 -0.58
N LEU A 147 7.03 -22.00 0.18
CA LEU A 147 8.49 -21.97 0.17
C LEU A 147 9.08 -23.29 0.68
N ALA A 148 10.27 -23.63 0.19
CA ALA A 148 11.01 -24.80 0.66
C ALA A 148 11.51 -24.67 2.11
N GLU A 149 11.68 -23.44 2.60
CA GLU A 149 12.22 -23.14 3.92
C GLU A 149 11.42 -22.01 4.59
N ARG A 150 11.39 -22.02 5.93
CA ARG A 150 10.76 -20.94 6.71
C ARG A 150 11.56 -19.65 6.62
N ARG A 151 10.88 -18.53 6.41
CA ARG A 151 11.45 -17.18 6.26
C ARG A 151 10.61 -16.16 7.05
N TYR A 152 11.31 -15.31 7.81
CA TYR A 152 10.76 -14.15 8.54
C TYR A 152 11.76 -13.00 8.41
N TYR A 153 11.31 -11.81 8.04
CA TYR A 153 12.18 -10.72 7.55
C TYR A 153 13.10 -11.14 6.38
N PRO A 154 12.64 -11.90 5.37
CA PRO A 154 13.47 -12.12 4.19
C PRO A 154 13.67 -10.80 3.43
N SER A 155 14.67 -10.79 2.54
CA SER A 155 14.70 -9.86 1.41
C SER A 155 14.55 -10.69 0.16
N SER A 156 13.79 -10.18 -0.81
CA SER A 156 13.60 -10.82 -2.10
C SER A 156 13.92 -9.83 -3.22
N ILE A 157 14.37 -10.36 -4.35
CA ILE A 157 14.66 -9.53 -5.53
C ILE A 157 14.41 -10.30 -6.82
N ARG A 158 13.80 -9.62 -7.80
CA ARG A 158 13.70 -10.13 -9.16
C ARG A 158 15.08 -10.14 -9.82
N ILE A 159 15.49 -11.29 -10.35
CA ILE A 159 16.73 -11.46 -11.09
C ILE A 159 16.50 -11.38 -12.62
N PRO A 160 17.56 -11.25 -13.45
CA PRO A 160 17.40 -10.97 -14.88
C PRO A 160 16.64 -12.02 -15.69
N ASP A 161 16.59 -13.28 -15.25
CA ASP A 161 15.77 -14.31 -15.89
C ASP A 161 14.27 -14.17 -15.61
N GLY A 162 13.90 -13.21 -14.75
CA GLY A 162 12.53 -12.86 -14.41
C GLY A 162 11.96 -13.56 -13.18
N THR A 163 12.70 -14.48 -12.57
CA THR A 163 12.33 -15.13 -11.30
C THR A 163 12.71 -14.26 -10.10
N SER A 164 12.25 -14.63 -8.90
CA SER A 164 12.65 -13.99 -7.64
C SER A 164 13.45 -14.96 -6.78
N THR A 165 14.52 -14.46 -6.18
CA THR A 165 15.26 -15.14 -5.09
C THR A 165 14.94 -14.52 -3.74
#